data_AF-A0A3D5YBP0-F1
#
_entry.id   AF-A0A3D5YBP0-F1
#
_cell.length_a   1.000
_cell.length_b   1.000
_cell.length_c   1.000
_cell.angle_alpha   90.00
_cell.angle_beta   90.00
_cell.angle_gamma   90.00
#
_symmetry.space_group_name_H-M   'P 1'
#
loop_
_entity.id
_entity.type
_entity.pdbx_description
1 polymer ?
#
loop_
_entity_poly.entity_id
_entity_poly.type
_entity_poly.pdbx_seq_one_letter_code
_entity_poly.pdbx_strand_id
1 'polypeptide(L)'
;MTILKKIREFNWQAIRENKLYWRFASLKTSVIFLGILVFFYIIGTIFPQGGEIDDYIRAGGRFSSFVIFFNLLELFTTPIFLLSALLLFINLSICTFERLLLLLSQKTLKTEELQFIPSYTLLLDINPQLEDAFEGVREIFKKELRFREQTNGSDREQVGSVRIIEKGWSYKWLTWIYHVAIAFCFVGFLLTYLFAFEDGITLYPNEHTKIMPTA
;
A
#
# COMPACT_ATOMS: atom_id res chain seq x y z
N MET A 1 16.58 23.61 9.74
CA MET A 1 15.22 24.17 9.57
C MET A 1 14.96 24.79 8.17
N THR A 2 15.95 24.81 7.27
CA THR A 2 15.87 25.46 5.94
C THR A 2 15.44 24.52 4.81
N ILE A 3 15.75 23.23 4.92
CA ILE A 3 15.42 22.20 3.91
C ILE A 3 13.90 21.94 3.86
N LEU A 4 13.22 21.96 5.01
CA LEU A 4 11.77 21.80 5.12
C LEU A 4 10.98 22.96 4.48
N LYS A 5 11.55 24.17 4.42
CA LYS A 5 10.90 25.31 3.73
C LYS A 5 11.03 25.20 2.22
N LYS A 6 12.16 24.68 1.70
CA LYS A 6 12.40 24.58 0.26
C LYS A 6 11.54 23.50 -0.41
N ILE A 7 11.17 22.44 0.31
CA ILE A 7 10.19 21.44 -0.15
C ILE A 7 8.77 22.03 -0.24
N ARG A 8 8.48 23.07 0.56
CA ARG A 8 7.15 23.70 0.66
C ARG A 8 6.81 24.65 -0.50
N GLU A 9 7.81 25.12 -1.25
CA GLU A 9 7.62 25.93 -2.47
C GLU A 9 7.68 25.11 -3.75
N PHE A 10 7.89 23.79 -3.66
CA PHE A 10 7.58 22.91 -4.79
C PHE A 10 6.07 23.01 -5.04
N ASN A 11 5.68 23.26 -6.29
CA ASN A 11 4.31 23.59 -6.69
C ASN A 11 3.38 22.36 -6.64
N TRP A 12 3.32 21.71 -5.47
CA TRP A 12 2.56 20.51 -5.17
C TRP A 12 1.07 20.71 -5.42
N GLN A 13 0.57 21.93 -5.29
CA GLN A 13 -0.82 22.27 -5.59
C GLN A 13 -1.14 22.05 -7.08
N ALA A 14 -0.28 22.51 -7.99
CA ALA A 14 -0.49 22.32 -9.44
C ALA A 14 -0.49 20.83 -9.85
N ILE A 15 0.35 19.99 -9.23
CA ILE A 15 0.36 18.54 -9.49
C ILE A 15 -0.92 17.88 -8.95
N ARG A 16 -1.35 18.30 -7.76
CA ARG A 16 -2.52 17.75 -7.06
C ARG A 16 -3.85 18.17 -7.69
N GLU A 17 -3.89 19.24 -8.48
CA GLU A 17 -5.07 19.62 -9.25
C GLU A 17 -5.32 18.72 -10.48
N ASN A 18 -4.33 17.93 -10.90
CA ASN A 18 -4.46 17.06 -12.06
C ASN A 18 -5.33 15.82 -11.76
N LYS A 19 -6.31 15.52 -12.62
CA LYS A 19 -7.16 14.32 -12.52
C LYS A 19 -6.35 13.02 -12.60
N LEU A 20 -5.26 13.01 -13.36
CA LEU A 20 -4.40 11.83 -13.49
C LEU A 20 -3.71 11.51 -12.16
N TYR A 21 -3.27 12.53 -11.42
CA TYR A 21 -2.67 12.37 -10.10
C TYR A 21 -3.62 11.64 -9.15
N TRP A 22 -4.89 12.08 -9.08
CA TRP A 22 -5.90 11.41 -8.25
C TRP A 22 -6.25 10.00 -8.71
N ARG A 23 -6.16 9.73 -10.02
CA ARG A 23 -6.31 8.37 -10.56
C ARG A 23 -5.19 7.46 -10.05
N PHE A 24 -3.96 7.96 -10.01
CA PHE A 24 -2.80 7.25 -9.44
C PHE A 24 -2.77 7.24 -7.91
N ALA A 25 -3.43 8.19 -7.23
CA ALA A 25 -3.59 8.15 -5.78
C ALA A 25 -4.67 7.16 -5.30
N SER A 26 -5.36 6.48 -6.22
CA SER A 26 -6.49 5.60 -5.91
C SER A 26 -6.06 4.16 -5.63
N LEU A 27 -6.58 3.59 -4.53
CA LEU A 27 -6.48 2.18 -4.17
C LEU A 27 -6.99 1.24 -5.28
N LYS A 28 -8.03 1.65 -6.01
CA LYS A 28 -8.60 0.82 -7.10
C LYS A 28 -7.56 0.57 -8.18
N THR A 29 -6.80 1.60 -8.53
CA THR A 29 -5.73 1.53 -9.53
C THR A 29 -4.59 0.64 -9.04
N SER A 30 -4.23 0.72 -7.75
CA SER A 30 -3.22 -0.17 -7.15
C SER A 30 -3.60 -1.64 -7.28
N VAL A 31 -4.86 -1.98 -6.95
CA VAL A 31 -5.37 -3.35 -7.01
C VAL A 31 -5.35 -3.89 -8.45
N ILE A 32 -5.69 -3.05 -9.44
CA ILE A 32 -5.63 -3.43 -10.86
C ILE A 32 -4.20 -3.76 -11.27
N PHE A 33 -3.23 -2.88 -10.99
CA PHE A 33 -1.83 -3.12 -11.33
C PHE A 33 -1.26 -4.33 -10.59
N LEU A 34 -1.62 -4.52 -9.32
CA LEU A 34 -1.24 -5.71 -8.57
C LEU A 34 -1.80 -6.98 -9.22
N GLY A 35 -3.07 -6.98 -9.63
CA GLY A 35 -3.67 -8.09 -10.36
C GLY A 35 -2.97 -8.41 -11.68
N ILE A 36 -2.55 -7.39 -12.43
CA ILE A 36 -1.76 -7.56 -13.66
C ILE A 36 -0.41 -8.22 -13.35
N LEU A 37 0.31 -7.76 -12.31
CA LEU A 37 1.57 -8.38 -11.92
C LEU A 37 1.39 -9.81 -11.45
N VAL A 38 0.37 -10.09 -10.64
CA VAL A 38 0.06 -11.46 -10.20
C VAL A 38 -0.21 -12.37 -11.40
N PHE A 39 -0.92 -11.88 -12.42
CA PHE A 39 -1.10 -12.63 -13.66
C PHE A 39 0.24 -12.94 -14.36
N PHE A 40 1.15 -11.97 -14.46
CA PHE A 40 2.49 -12.23 -14.98
C PHE A 40 3.28 -13.22 -14.12
N TYR A 41 3.21 -13.15 -12.79
CA TYR A 41 3.86 -14.13 -11.92
C TYR A 41 3.35 -15.55 -12.14
N ILE A 42 2.03 -15.72 -12.28
CA ILE A 42 1.44 -17.04 -12.58
C ILE A 42 1.99 -17.56 -13.92
N ILE A 43 2.02 -16.73 -14.95
CA ILE A 43 2.59 -17.15 -16.25
C ILE A 43 4.08 -17.46 -16.12
N GLY A 44 4.86 -16.56 -15.51
CA GLY A 44 6.31 -16.70 -15.41
C GLY A 44 6.74 -17.94 -14.63
N THR A 45 5.97 -18.34 -13.61
CA THR A 45 6.25 -19.56 -12.82
C THR A 45 5.95 -20.86 -13.56
N ILE A 46 5.18 -20.83 -14.65
CA ILE A 46 4.92 -22.01 -15.49
C ILE A 46 6.12 -22.31 -16.40
N PHE A 47 6.85 -21.28 -16.82
CA PHE A 47 7.98 -21.42 -17.74
C PHE A 47 9.32 -21.41 -17.00
N PRO A 48 10.32 -22.17 -17.47
CA PRO A 48 11.65 -22.16 -16.86
C PRO A 48 12.32 -20.79 -17.10
N GLN A 49 12.34 -19.94 -16.09
CA GLN A 49 12.94 -18.61 -16.17
C GLN A 49 14.46 -18.69 -16.27
N GLY A 50 15.09 -17.83 -17.07
CA GLY A 50 16.54 -17.74 -17.24
C GLY A 50 17.18 -18.92 -17.99
N GLY A 51 16.37 -19.80 -18.59
CA GLY A 51 16.83 -20.92 -19.40
C GLY A 51 16.90 -20.58 -20.89
N GLU A 52 17.69 -21.36 -21.65
CA GLU A 52 17.72 -21.25 -23.10
C GLU A 52 16.48 -21.88 -23.75
N ILE A 53 16.08 -21.36 -24.92
CA ILE A 53 14.94 -21.91 -25.67
C ILE A 53 15.19 -23.37 -26.11
N ASP A 54 16.44 -23.74 -26.33
CA ASP A 54 16.82 -25.10 -26.70
C ASP A 54 16.61 -26.07 -25.53
N ASP A 55 16.84 -25.65 -24.29
CA ASP A 55 16.52 -26.43 -23.10
C ASP A 55 15.02 -26.65 -22.95
N TYR A 56 14.23 -25.61 -23.20
CA TYR A 56 12.77 -25.71 -23.21
C TYR A 56 12.27 -26.71 -24.26
N ILE A 57 12.80 -26.68 -25.48
CA ILE A 57 12.42 -27.61 -26.55
C ILE A 57 12.87 -29.04 -26.21
N ARG A 58 14.10 -29.22 -25.69
CA ARG A 58 14.63 -30.53 -25.26
C ARG A 58 13.81 -31.15 -24.14
N ALA A 59 13.27 -30.35 -23.22
CA ALA A 59 12.37 -30.79 -22.16
C ALA A 59 10.96 -31.19 -22.65
N GLY A 60 10.69 -31.13 -23.96
CA GLY A 60 9.39 -31.44 -24.55
C GLY A 60 8.44 -30.24 -24.65
N GLY A 61 8.96 -29.03 -24.50
CA GLY A 61 8.22 -27.78 -24.61
C GLY A 61 7.54 -27.62 -25.97
N ARG A 62 6.25 -27.30 -25.95
CA ARG A 62 5.45 -27.03 -27.15
C ARG A 62 5.30 -25.53 -27.37
N PHE A 63 4.88 -25.11 -28.56
CA PHE A 63 4.64 -23.70 -28.89
C PHE A 63 5.87 -22.79 -28.72
N SER A 64 7.06 -23.27 -29.08
CA SER A 64 8.31 -22.51 -28.97
C SER A 64 8.23 -21.11 -29.60
N SER A 65 7.56 -20.96 -30.74
CA SER A 65 7.36 -19.65 -31.38
C SER A 65 6.59 -18.64 -30.50
N PHE A 66 5.61 -19.10 -29.72
CA PHE A 66 4.87 -18.25 -28.79
C PHE A 66 5.73 -17.84 -27.58
N VAL A 67 6.50 -18.79 -27.07
CA VAL A 67 7.44 -18.59 -25.96
C VAL A 67 8.50 -17.55 -26.32
N ILE A 68 9.06 -17.64 -27.53
CA ILE A 68 10.04 -16.68 -28.06
C ILE A 68 9.38 -15.31 -28.27
N PHE A 69 8.21 -15.27 -28.91
CA PHE A 69 7.56 -14.00 -29.25
C PHE A 69 7.21 -13.15 -28.02
N PHE A 70 6.73 -13.79 -26.95
CA PHE A 70 6.42 -13.09 -25.69
C PHE A 70 7.59 -13.05 -24.70
N ASN A 71 8.76 -13.56 -25.08
CA ASN A 71 9.94 -13.74 -24.22
C ASN A 71 9.60 -14.36 -22.86
N LEU A 72 8.84 -15.45 -22.85
CA LEU A 72 8.29 -16.03 -21.61
C LEU A 72 9.36 -16.67 -20.70
N LEU A 73 10.53 -17.01 -21.24
CA LEU A 73 11.68 -17.51 -20.49
C LEU A 73 12.40 -16.40 -19.70
N GLU A 74 12.15 -15.13 -20.04
CA GLU A 74 12.68 -13.97 -19.32
C GLU A 74 11.54 -12.98 -19.03
N LEU A 75 10.38 -13.50 -18.64
CA LEU A 75 9.16 -12.70 -18.51
C LEU A 75 9.34 -11.53 -17.56
N PHE A 76 10.10 -11.73 -16.47
CA PHE A 76 10.33 -10.73 -15.42
C PHE A 76 11.26 -9.59 -15.82
N THR A 77 11.99 -9.70 -16.92
CA THR A 77 12.81 -8.61 -17.50
C THR A 77 12.12 -7.96 -18.69
N THR A 78 10.98 -8.48 -19.14
CA THR A 78 10.26 -7.89 -20.27
C THR A 78 9.80 -6.46 -19.98
N PRO A 79 9.82 -5.56 -20.99
CA PRO A 79 9.39 -4.18 -20.81
C PRO A 79 7.96 -4.04 -20.28
N ILE A 80 7.06 -4.94 -20.66
CA ILE A 80 5.65 -4.91 -20.22
C ILE A 80 5.52 -5.20 -18.72
N PHE A 81 6.29 -6.17 -18.21
CA PHE A 81 6.33 -6.48 -16.79
C PHE A 81 6.96 -5.34 -16.00
N LEU A 82 8.14 -4.86 -16.43
CA LEU A 82 8.86 -3.77 -15.78
C LEU A 82 8.05 -2.47 -15.77
N LEU A 83 7.37 -2.13 -16.87
CA LEU A 83 6.50 -0.96 -16.94
C LEU A 83 5.31 -1.10 -15.99
N SER A 84 4.70 -2.28 -15.93
CA SER A 84 3.59 -2.55 -15.00
C SER A 84 4.03 -2.44 -13.54
N ALA A 85 5.22 -2.96 -13.21
CA ALA A 85 5.83 -2.83 -11.90
C ALA A 85 6.15 -1.38 -11.53
N LEU A 86 6.71 -0.62 -12.48
CA LEU A 86 7.00 0.80 -12.32
C LEU A 86 5.72 1.63 -12.12
N LEU A 87 4.65 1.35 -12.88
CA LEU A 87 3.37 2.03 -12.72
C LEU A 87 2.73 1.74 -11.36
N LEU A 88 2.78 0.48 -10.91
CA LEU A 88 2.35 0.11 -9.56
C LEU A 88 3.17 0.87 -8.51
N PHE A 89 4.48 0.99 -8.71
CA PHE A 89 5.35 1.70 -7.78
C PHE A 89 5.01 3.18 -7.66
N ILE A 90 4.87 3.87 -8.79
CA ILE A 90 4.49 5.29 -8.82
C ILE A 90 3.14 5.48 -8.13
N ASN A 91 2.19 4.60 -8.42
CA ASN A 91 0.86 4.61 -7.81
C ASN A 91 0.93 4.48 -6.28
N LEU A 92 1.64 3.47 -5.77
CA LEU A 92 1.77 3.23 -4.33
C LEU A 92 2.54 4.35 -3.62
N SER A 93 3.56 4.90 -4.27
CA SER A 93 4.33 6.04 -3.74
C SER A 93 3.44 7.26 -3.56
N ILE A 94 2.65 7.61 -4.58
CA ILE A 94 1.69 8.72 -4.53
C ILE A 94 0.64 8.48 -3.45
N CYS A 95 0.04 7.28 -3.42
CA CYS A 95 -0.99 6.92 -2.44
C CYS A 95 -0.47 7.00 -1.00
N THR A 96 0.74 6.47 -0.75
CA THR A 96 1.41 6.53 0.55
C THR A 96 1.72 7.96 0.96
N PHE A 97 2.21 8.78 0.02
CA PHE A 97 2.53 10.18 0.28
C PHE A 97 1.30 11.00 0.64
N GLU A 98 0.20 10.92 -0.14
CA GLU A 98 -1.06 11.61 0.19
C GLU A 98 -1.60 11.16 1.55
N ARG A 99 -1.51 9.88 1.88
CA ARG A 99 -1.96 9.37 3.18
C ARG A 99 -1.11 9.94 4.32
N LEU A 100 0.20 10.01 4.15
CA LEU A 100 1.12 10.62 5.11
C LEU A 100 0.82 12.10 5.31
N LEU A 101 0.57 12.84 4.22
CA LEU A 101 0.21 14.26 4.28
C LEU A 101 -1.09 14.49 5.06
N LEU A 102 -2.12 13.67 4.82
CA LEU A 102 -3.38 13.77 5.57
C LEU A 102 -3.16 13.57 7.07
N LEU A 103 -2.31 12.63 7.47
CA LEU A 103 -2.02 12.37 8.87
C LEU A 103 -1.20 13.49 9.53
N LEU A 104 -0.25 14.07 8.80
CA LEU A 104 0.52 15.22 9.26
C LEU A 104 -0.35 16.49 9.34
N SER A 105 -1.32 16.62 8.44
CA SER A 105 -2.29 17.73 8.38
C SER A 105 -3.41 17.62 9.41
N GLN A 106 -3.71 16.42 9.93
CA GLN A 106 -4.71 16.15 10.97
C GLN A 106 -4.41 16.80 12.34
N LYS A 107 -3.43 17.70 12.43
CA LYS A 107 -3.16 18.46 13.66
C LYS A 107 -4.29 19.40 14.10
N THR A 108 -5.29 19.71 13.28
CA THR A 108 -6.38 20.61 13.69
C THR A 108 -7.54 20.58 12.69
N LEU A 109 -8.28 19.46 12.57
CA LEU A 109 -9.67 19.61 12.12
C LEU A 109 -10.46 20.11 13.32
N LYS A 110 -10.70 21.42 13.36
CA LYS A 110 -11.69 22.00 14.28
C LYS A 110 -13.01 21.28 14.04
N THR A 111 -13.51 20.65 15.10
CA THR A 111 -14.77 19.88 15.13
C THR A 111 -15.99 20.68 14.63
N GLU A 112 -15.88 22.00 14.52
CA GLU A 112 -16.92 22.95 14.14
C GLU A 112 -17.50 22.80 12.71
N GLU A 113 -16.77 22.19 11.76
CA GLU A 113 -17.21 22.14 10.35
C GLU A 113 -17.64 20.74 9.85
N LEU A 114 -17.55 19.70 10.68
CA LEU A 114 -17.99 18.37 10.28
C LEU A 114 -19.52 18.27 10.40
N GLN A 115 -20.22 18.57 9.31
CA GLN A 115 -21.62 18.17 9.11
C GLN A 115 -21.68 16.64 9.06
N PHE A 116 -21.69 16.01 10.22
CA PHE A 116 -21.83 14.57 10.35
C PHE A 116 -23.26 14.18 10.01
N ILE A 117 -23.45 13.60 8.83
CA ILE A 117 -24.71 12.98 8.43
C ILE A 117 -24.64 11.51 8.88
N PRO A 118 -25.37 11.10 9.93
CA PRO A 118 -25.34 9.72 10.38
C PRO A 118 -25.87 8.80 9.28
N SER A 119 -25.12 7.75 8.94
CA SER A 119 -25.63 6.71 8.02
C SER A 119 -26.75 5.89 8.63
N TYR A 120 -26.84 5.88 9.96
CA TYR A 120 -27.89 5.22 10.73
C TYR A 120 -28.06 5.97 12.05
N THR A 121 -29.31 6.16 12.45
CA THR A 121 -29.66 6.74 13.76
C THR A 121 -30.35 5.68 14.57
N LEU A 122 -29.78 5.32 15.72
CA LEU A 122 -30.39 4.41 16.67
C LEU A 122 -31.00 5.26 17.79
N LEU A 123 -32.33 5.20 17.94
CA LEU A 123 -33.02 5.79 19.08
C LEU A 123 -32.88 4.81 20.25
N LEU A 124 -32.16 5.25 21.28
CA LEU A 124 -32.10 4.52 22.55
C LEU A 124 -33.14 5.13 23.49
N ASP A 125 -34.07 4.29 23.95
CA ASP A 125 -35.01 4.65 25.00
C ASP A 125 -34.27 4.53 26.35
N ILE A 126 -33.72 5.65 26.82
CA ILE A 126 -32.95 5.70 28.06
C ILE A 126 -33.93 5.92 29.21
N ASN A 127 -33.88 5.05 30.21
CA ASN A 127 -34.71 5.16 31.40
C ASN A 127 -34.59 6.58 32.01
N PRO A 128 -35.69 7.31 32.19
CA PRO A 128 -35.70 8.71 32.66
C PRO A 128 -35.14 8.92 34.09
N GLN A 129 -34.76 7.85 34.80
CA GLN A 129 -34.12 7.93 36.12
C GLN A 129 -32.61 8.18 36.09
N LEU A 130 -31.96 8.21 34.92
CA LEU A 130 -30.55 8.58 34.79
C LEU A 130 -30.39 10.10 34.72
N GLU A 131 -29.83 10.70 35.78
CA GLU A 131 -29.50 12.13 35.87
C GLU A 131 -28.60 12.62 34.73
N ASP A 132 -27.80 11.71 34.15
CA ASP A 132 -27.00 11.99 32.97
C ASP A 132 -27.04 10.78 32.00
N ALA A 133 -28.03 10.80 31.10
CA ALA A 133 -28.28 9.75 30.11
C ALA A 133 -27.02 9.43 29.27
N PHE A 134 -26.15 10.41 29.07
CA PHE A 134 -24.89 10.26 28.34
C PHE A 134 -23.86 9.39 29.09
N GLU A 135 -23.74 9.55 30.40
CA GLU A 135 -22.79 8.78 31.20
C GLU A 135 -23.24 7.31 31.34
N GLY A 136 -24.56 7.08 31.40
CA GLY A 136 -25.15 5.74 31.38
C GLY A 136 -24.81 4.96 30.09
N VAL A 137 -24.99 5.60 28.92
CA VAL A 137 -24.61 5.00 27.63
C VAL A 137 -23.10 4.78 27.58
N ARG A 138 -22.30 5.74 28.03
CA ARG A 138 -20.84 5.62 28.08
C ARG A 138 -20.39 4.41 28.87
N GLU A 139 -20.94 4.19 30.06
CA GLU A 139 -20.57 3.07 30.92
C GLU A 139 -20.95 1.72 30.31
N ILE A 140 -22.11 1.60 29.65
CA ILE A 140 -22.50 0.39 28.91
C ILE A 140 -21.49 0.08 27.80
N PHE A 141 -21.14 1.10 26.98
CA PHE A 141 -20.18 0.92 25.88
C PHE A 141 -18.76 0.60 26.38
N LYS A 142 -18.33 1.17 27.51
CA LYS A 142 -17.01 0.89 28.12
C LYS A 142 -16.96 -0.47 28.82
N LYS A 143 -17.87 -0.72 29.76
CA LYS A 143 -17.82 -1.88 30.67
C LYS A 143 -18.31 -3.16 30.01
N GLU A 144 -19.48 -3.11 29.38
CA GLU A 144 -20.08 -4.32 28.80
C GLU A 144 -19.49 -4.64 27.43
N LEU A 145 -19.28 -3.60 26.62
CA LEU A 145 -18.93 -3.80 25.23
C LEU A 145 -17.44 -3.57 24.90
N ARG A 146 -16.64 -3.13 25.88
CA ARG A 146 -15.18 -2.89 25.78
C ARG A 146 -14.78 -1.93 24.66
N PHE A 147 -15.58 -0.91 24.38
CA PHE A 147 -15.23 0.12 23.42
C PHE A 147 -14.19 1.10 24.00
N ARG A 148 -13.35 1.66 23.12
CA ARG A 148 -12.34 2.66 23.46
C ARG A 148 -12.78 4.04 22.98
N GLU A 149 -12.74 5.01 23.88
CA GLU A 149 -13.06 6.40 23.60
C GLU A 149 -11.88 7.06 22.86
N GLN A 150 -12.15 7.75 21.75
CA GLN A 150 -11.13 8.50 21.04
C GLN A 150 -11.10 9.93 21.60
N THR A 151 -10.23 10.17 22.58
CA THR A 151 -10.03 11.51 23.16
C THR A 151 -9.29 12.38 22.15
N ASN A 152 -10.01 13.06 21.27
CA ASN A 152 -9.45 14.21 20.58
C ASN A 152 -9.24 15.29 21.64
N GLY A 153 -8.00 15.80 21.76
CA GLY A 153 -7.51 16.67 22.84
C GLY A 153 -8.16 18.05 22.97
N SER A 154 -9.43 18.21 22.61
CA SER A 154 -10.26 19.37 22.88
C SER A 154 -11.36 19.01 23.88
N ASP A 155 -10.97 18.46 25.03
CA ASP A 155 -11.82 18.40 26.25
C ASP A 155 -11.94 19.79 26.88
N ARG A 156 -12.21 20.81 26.07
CA ARG A 156 -12.65 22.12 26.52
C ARG A 156 -14.01 22.37 25.92
N GLU A 157 -15.00 21.92 26.70
CA GLU A 157 -16.25 22.66 26.89
C GLU A 157 -16.90 23.12 25.58
N GLN A 158 -17.44 22.17 24.80
CA GLN A 158 -18.37 22.49 23.73
C GLN A 158 -19.70 21.79 23.99
N VAL A 159 -20.71 22.62 24.23
CA VAL A 159 -22.12 22.30 24.35
C VAL A 159 -22.54 21.60 23.04
N GLY A 160 -22.79 20.29 23.12
CA GLY A 160 -23.04 19.42 21.97
C GLY A 160 -21.92 18.38 21.78
N SER A 161 -21.75 17.47 22.75
CA SER A 161 -20.62 16.55 22.80
C SER A 161 -20.78 15.36 21.82
N VAL A 162 -20.30 15.52 20.60
CA VAL A 162 -20.05 14.39 19.70
C VAL A 162 -18.78 13.65 20.18
N ARG A 163 -18.95 12.48 20.81
CA ARG A 163 -17.82 11.61 21.16
C ARG A 163 -17.72 10.44 20.20
N ILE A 164 -16.52 10.24 19.66
CA ILE A 164 -16.22 9.12 18.78
C ILE A 164 -15.77 7.94 19.64
N ILE A 165 -16.55 6.86 19.60
CA ILE A 165 -16.29 5.62 20.33
C ILE A 165 -15.98 4.52 19.30
N GLU A 166 -14.79 3.91 19.39
CA GLU A 166 -14.33 2.87 18.45
C GLU A 166 -14.06 1.56 19.20
N LYS A 167 -14.34 0.40 18.59
CA LYS A 167 -13.97 -0.91 19.13
C LYS A 167 -12.87 -1.54 18.30
N GLY A 168 -11.88 -2.12 18.98
CA GLY A 168 -10.79 -2.85 18.36
C GLY A 168 -9.58 -1.99 18.01
N TRP A 169 -8.83 -2.41 17.00
CA TRP A 169 -7.63 -1.71 16.57
C TRP A 169 -8.01 -0.48 15.76
N SER A 170 -7.43 0.68 16.07
CA SER A 170 -7.71 1.89 15.29
C SER A 170 -7.35 1.67 13.83
N TYR A 171 -8.28 1.98 12.94
CA TYR A 171 -8.10 1.88 11.48
C TYR A 171 -6.83 2.61 10.98
N LYS A 172 -6.35 3.60 11.75
CA LYS A 172 -5.10 4.33 11.51
C LYS A 172 -3.90 3.37 11.51
N TRP A 173 -3.79 2.49 12.49
CA TRP A 173 -2.67 1.53 12.60
C TRP A 173 -2.68 0.50 11.47
N LEU A 174 -3.84 -0.06 11.16
CA LEU A 174 -3.98 -1.01 10.06
C LEU A 174 -3.57 -0.38 8.72
N THR A 175 -3.99 0.86 8.48
CA THR A 175 -3.58 1.63 7.31
C THR A 175 -2.06 1.78 7.26
N TRP A 176 -1.42 2.19 8.37
CA TRP A 176 0.02 2.42 8.43
C TRP A 176 0.82 1.15 8.20
N ILE A 177 0.46 0.05 8.87
CA ILE A 177 1.13 -1.24 8.72
C ILE A 177 1.11 -1.65 7.25
N TYR A 178 -0.03 -1.51 6.58
CA TYR A 178 -0.16 -1.87 5.17
C TYR A 178 0.77 -1.04 4.27
N HIS A 179 0.82 0.28 4.44
CA HIS A 179 1.65 1.15 3.60
C HIS A 179 3.14 0.95 3.88
N VAL A 180 3.53 0.77 5.15
CA VAL A 180 4.93 0.48 5.52
C VAL A 180 5.37 -0.88 4.99
N ALA A 181 4.52 -1.91 5.12
CA ALA A 181 4.81 -3.25 4.60
C ALA A 181 5.00 -3.21 3.07
N ILE A 182 4.12 -2.50 2.36
CA ILE A 182 4.26 -2.34 0.90
C ILE A 182 5.52 -1.57 0.53
N ALA A 183 5.82 -0.46 1.21
CA ALA A 183 7.04 0.31 0.96
C ALA A 183 8.28 -0.56 1.20
N PHE A 184 8.26 -1.39 2.24
CA PHE A 184 9.33 -2.33 2.55
C PHE A 184 9.49 -3.42 1.47
N CYS A 185 8.40 -4.06 1.05
CA CYS A 185 8.42 -5.02 -0.06
C CYS A 185 9.00 -4.41 -1.34
N PHE A 186 8.66 -3.14 -1.61
CA PHE A 186 9.18 -2.45 -2.78
C PHE A 186 10.69 -2.18 -2.69
N VAL A 187 11.19 -1.72 -1.53
CA VAL A 187 12.64 -1.57 -1.30
C VAL A 187 13.34 -2.92 -1.50
N GLY A 188 12.77 -4.01 -0.98
CA GLY A 188 13.27 -5.35 -1.21
C GLY A 188 13.36 -5.70 -2.69
N PHE A 189 12.28 -5.49 -3.46
CA PHE A 189 12.26 -5.73 -4.91
C PHE A 189 13.33 -4.91 -5.65
N LEU A 190 13.47 -3.62 -5.34
CA LEU A 190 14.43 -2.74 -6.01
C LEU A 190 15.87 -3.14 -5.68
N LEU A 191 16.14 -3.54 -4.44
CA LEU A 191 17.44 -4.09 -4.06
C LEU A 191 17.73 -5.39 -4.78
N THR A 192 16.76 -6.31 -4.85
CA THR A 192 16.90 -7.55 -5.63
C THR A 192 17.16 -7.22 -7.10
N TYR A 193 16.41 -6.33 -7.73
CA TYR A 193 16.63 -5.97 -9.13
C TYR A 193 18.04 -5.37 -9.40
N LEU A 194 18.55 -4.53 -8.50
CA LEU A 194 19.85 -3.88 -8.69
C LEU A 194 21.05 -4.75 -8.30
N PHE A 195 20.87 -5.68 -7.36
CA PHE A 195 21.98 -6.42 -6.75
C PHE A 195 21.87 -7.94 -6.89
N ALA A 196 20.75 -8.48 -7.38
CA ALA A 196 20.65 -9.92 -7.63
C ALA A 196 21.55 -10.30 -8.79
N PHE A 197 22.45 -11.22 -8.49
CA PHE A 197 23.30 -11.88 -9.46
C PHE A 197 22.75 -13.29 -9.67
N GLU A 198 22.15 -13.53 -10.84
CA GLU A 198 21.63 -14.83 -11.25
C GLU A 198 22.47 -15.31 -12.44
N ASP A 199 23.56 -16.01 -12.17
CA ASP A 199 24.42 -16.60 -13.20
C ASP A 199 24.71 -18.08 -12.91
N GLY A 200 24.78 -18.87 -13.98
CA GLY A 200 25.04 -20.31 -13.91
C GLY A 200 26.53 -20.59 -13.79
N ILE A 201 26.96 -21.16 -12.67
CA ILE A 201 28.36 -21.54 -12.49
C ILE A 201 28.57 -22.96 -12.99
N THR A 202 29.23 -23.11 -14.14
CA THR A 202 29.69 -24.43 -14.62
C THR A 202 31.03 -24.76 -13.96
N LEU A 203 31.03 -25.74 -13.05
CA LEU A 203 32.24 -26.23 -12.39
C LEU A 203 32.72 -27.54 -13.05
N TYR A 204 33.96 -27.54 -13.56
CA TYR A 204 34.60 -28.76 -14.03
C TYR A 204 35.40 -29.43 -12.89
N PRO A 205 35.46 -30.77 -12.83
CA PRO A 205 36.26 -31.48 -11.82
C PRO A 205 37.73 -31.07 -11.87
N ASN A 206 38.31 -30.70 -10.72
CA ASN A 206 39.71 -30.26 -10.53
C ASN A 206 40.10 -28.90 -11.14
N GLU A 207 39.14 -28.04 -11.52
CA GLU A 207 39.42 -26.70 -12.04
C GLU A 207 38.95 -25.59 -11.07
N HIS A 208 39.80 -24.59 -10.83
CA HIS A 208 39.46 -23.44 -9.98
C HIS A 208 38.98 -22.27 -10.83
N THR A 209 37.68 -22.00 -10.82
CA THR A 209 37.11 -20.85 -11.52
C THR A 209 36.94 -19.68 -10.56
N LYS A 210 37.60 -18.55 -10.84
CA LYS A 210 37.41 -17.31 -10.09
C LYS A 210 36.18 -16.58 -10.63
N ILE A 211 35.11 -16.55 -9.83
CA ILE A 211 33.87 -15.87 -10.19
C ILE A 211 34.08 -14.37 -9.94
N MET A 212 33.97 -13.57 -11.00
CA MET A 212 33.86 -12.12 -10.89
C MET A 212 32.39 -11.77 -11.12
N PRO A 213 31.66 -11.27 -10.10
CA PRO A 213 30.33 -10.74 -10.33
C PRO A 213 30.48 -9.54 -11.26
N THR A 214 29.99 -9.67 -12.50
CA THR A 214 29.93 -8.53 -13.42
C THR A 214 28.69 -7.73 -13.05
N ALA A 215 28.91 -6.45 -12.76
CA ALA A 215 27.87 -5.49 -12.38
C ALA A 215 27.05 -5.03 -13.59
#